data_AF-A0A9P9IH71-F1
#
_entry.id   AF-A0A9P9IH71-F1
#
_cell.length_a   1.000
_cell.length_b   1.000
_cell.length_c   1.000
_cell.angle_alpha   90.00
_cell.angle_beta   90.00
_cell.angle_gamma   90.00
#
_symmetry.space_group_name_H-M   'P 1'
#
loop_
_entity.id
_entity.type
_entity.pdbx_description
1 polymer ?
#
loop_
_entity_poly.entity_id
_entity_poly.type
_entity_poly.pdbx_seq_one_letter_code
_entity_poly.pdbx_strand_id
1 'polypeptide(L)'
;MTKRTALASVRNNTGSPIVAVSLVHKYSDDYKHQQQWGILDNGELGEEQLEVEYNTGAFTTGRDWWTVTWYSPDMRTRYYSDPENFRDIIDAMESVAPSLLKKAATTLAGLSSLTGPGLIAARLVAKEVAAATSDALFNSESTDGFKQHILRSEDEDALTEIVINDDNTITFKSNSGDSETVVSQEDVDLEE
;
A
#
# COMPACT_ATOMS: atom_id res chain seq x y z
N MET A 1 -18.35 8.12 -21.61
CA MET A 1 -17.16 7.86 -20.78
C MET A 1 -16.56 9.21 -20.46
N THR A 2 -16.31 9.47 -19.19
CA THR A 2 -15.70 10.70 -18.68
C THR A 2 -14.53 10.29 -17.81
N LYS A 3 -13.32 10.73 -18.18
CA LYS A 3 -12.11 10.57 -17.39
C LYS A 3 -12.15 11.52 -16.19
N ARG A 4 -11.74 11.03 -15.02
CA ARG A 4 -11.74 11.75 -13.74
C ARG A 4 -10.47 11.44 -12.96
N THR A 5 -10.21 12.25 -11.95
CA THR A 5 -9.11 12.10 -11.00
C THR A 5 -9.63 12.08 -9.57
N ALA A 6 -8.95 11.34 -8.70
CA ALA A 6 -9.16 11.36 -7.24
C ALA A 6 -7.81 11.30 -6.54
N LEU A 7 -7.78 11.67 -5.26
CA LEU A 7 -6.61 11.55 -4.41
C LEU A 7 -6.75 10.28 -3.56
N ALA A 8 -5.64 9.63 -3.22
CA ALA A 8 -5.63 8.47 -2.34
C ALA A 8 -4.45 8.53 -1.36
N SER A 9 -4.67 8.10 -0.12
CA SER A 9 -3.58 7.98 0.87
C SER A 9 -3.91 6.92 1.93
N VAL A 10 -2.87 6.40 2.57
CA VAL A 10 -2.97 5.37 3.59
C VAL A 10 -2.93 5.99 4.98
N ARG A 11 -3.87 5.59 5.84
CA ARG A 11 -3.86 5.86 7.29
C ARG A 11 -3.48 4.60 8.04
N ASN A 12 -2.55 4.73 8.98
CA ASN A 12 -2.21 3.67 9.92
C ASN A 12 -3.05 3.80 11.21
N ASN A 13 -3.93 2.85 11.50
CA ASN A 13 -4.67 2.75 12.77
C ASN A 13 -4.38 1.43 13.50
N THR A 14 -3.23 0.79 13.24
CA THR A 14 -2.88 -0.53 13.78
C THR A 14 -2.48 -0.52 15.27
N GLY A 15 -2.40 0.66 15.90
CA GLY A 15 -1.92 0.81 17.28
C GLY A 15 -0.39 0.84 17.42
N SER A 16 0.37 0.68 16.33
CA SER A 16 1.84 0.70 16.30
C SER A 16 2.34 1.34 15.00
N PRO A 17 3.60 1.81 14.91
CA PRO A 17 4.15 2.25 13.63
C PRO A 17 4.18 1.09 12.65
N ILE A 18 3.90 1.39 11.38
CA ILE A 18 4.13 0.49 10.24
C ILE A 18 5.20 1.08 9.34
N VAL A 19 5.92 0.22 8.63
CA VAL A 19 7.04 0.65 7.78
C VAL A 19 6.89 0.12 6.38
N ALA A 20 7.60 0.76 5.45
CA ALA A 20 7.66 0.41 4.04
C ALA A 20 6.26 0.21 3.41
N VAL A 21 5.43 1.25 3.50
CA VAL A 21 4.03 1.21 3.06
C VAL A 21 3.96 1.49 1.56
N SER A 22 3.33 0.60 0.80
CA SER A 22 3.13 0.73 -0.64
C SER A 22 1.64 0.68 -0.97
N LEU A 23 1.20 1.54 -1.87
CA LEU A 23 -0.16 1.58 -2.42
C LEU A 23 -0.07 1.53 -3.94
N VAL A 24 -0.75 0.57 -4.56
CA VAL A 24 -0.89 0.48 -6.02
C VAL A 24 -2.37 0.51 -6.39
N HIS A 25 -2.70 1.33 -7.37
CA HIS A 25 -4.02 1.40 -8.00
C HIS A 25 -3.90 1.07 -9.49
N LYS A 26 -4.85 0.30 -9.99
CA LYS A 26 -5.00 0.02 -11.42
C LYS A 26 -6.47 0.19 -11.81
N TYR A 27 -6.73 1.08 -12.77
CA TYR A 27 -8.04 1.13 -13.43
C TYR A 27 -8.00 0.19 -14.63
N SER A 28 -8.40 -1.07 -14.40
CA SER A 28 -8.25 -2.14 -15.40
C SER A 28 -6.86 -2.10 -16.05
N ASP A 29 -6.78 -2.15 -17.39
CA ASP A 29 -5.52 -2.10 -18.15
C ASP A 29 -5.20 -0.68 -18.67
N ASP A 30 -6.00 0.33 -18.31
CA ASP A 30 -5.91 1.68 -18.89
C ASP A 30 -4.94 2.59 -18.12
N TYR A 31 -5.03 2.57 -16.79
CA TYR A 31 -4.24 3.44 -15.91
C TYR A 31 -3.66 2.63 -14.75
N LYS A 32 -2.41 2.93 -14.39
CA LYS A 32 -1.72 2.34 -13.24
C LYS A 32 -1.03 3.46 -12.48
N HIS A 33 -1.18 3.47 -11.17
CA HIS A 33 -0.60 4.48 -10.27
C HIS A 33 -0.01 3.80 -9.03
N GLN A 34 1.00 4.42 -8.45
CA GLN A 34 1.56 3.96 -7.19
C GLN A 34 2.07 5.11 -6.32
N GLN A 35 2.05 4.89 -5.01
CA GLN A 35 2.64 5.78 -4.01
C GLN A 35 3.17 4.95 -2.84
N GLN A 36 4.16 5.51 -2.14
CA GLN A 36 4.82 4.83 -1.05
C GLN A 36 5.26 5.78 0.06
N TRP A 37 5.29 5.25 1.28
CA TRP A 37 5.70 5.97 2.49
C TRP A 37 6.70 5.13 3.28
N GLY A 38 7.66 5.80 3.92
CA GLY A 38 8.70 5.12 4.68
C GLY A 38 8.19 4.57 6.00
N ILE A 39 7.70 5.43 6.88
CA ILE A 39 7.14 5.06 8.19
C ILE A 39 5.87 5.85 8.36
N LEU A 40 4.80 5.17 8.79
CA LEU A 40 3.58 5.80 9.25
C LEU A 40 3.39 5.43 10.73
N ASP A 41 3.46 6.43 11.60
CA ASP A 41 3.15 6.29 13.02
C ASP A 41 1.64 6.01 13.20
N ASN A 42 1.26 5.51 14.39
CA ASN A 42 -0.16 5.24 14.65
C ASN A 42 -0.98 6.54 14.61
N GLY A 43 -2.07 6.51 13.84
CA GLY A 43 -2.95 7.65 13.52
C GLY A 43 -2.48 8.49 12.33
N GLU A 44 -1.24 8.30 11.83
CA GLU A 44 -0.67 9.09 10.74
C GLU A 44 -1.35 8.76 9.40
N LEU A 45 -1.65 9.81 8.64
CA LEU A 45 -2.04 9.73 7.23
C LEU A 45 -0.82 10.10 6.39
N GLY A 46 -0.52 9.33 5.34
CA GLY A 46 0.58 9.63 4.43
C GLY A 46 0.45 11.03 3.81
N GLU A 47 1.51 11.85 3.96
CA GLU A 47 1.51 13.26 3.53
C GLU A 47 1.44 13.42 2.00
N GLU A 48 2.24 12.65 1.26
CA GLU A 48 2.20 12.60 -0.20
C GLU A 48 0.99 11.76 -0.64
N GLN A 49 0.01 12.39 -1.28
CA GLN A 49 -1.19 11.72 -1.79
C GLN A 49 -0.96 11.22 -3.22
N LEU A 50 -1.54 10.06 -3.54
CA LEU A 50 -1.55 9.49 -4.88
C LEU A 50 -2.70 10.08 -5.68
N GLU A 51 -2.42 10.76 -6.79
CA GLU A 51 -3.45 11.10 -7.77
C GLU A 51 -3.70 9.88 -8.68
N VAL A 52 -4.94 9.41 -8.73
CA VAL A 52 -5.37 8.27 -9.54
C VAL A 52 -6.34 8.69 -10.63
N GLU A 53 -6.25 8.04 -11.79
CA GLU A 53 -7.12 8.28 -12.93
C GLU A 53 -8.12 7.13 -13.08
N TYR A 54 -9.39 7.46 -13.38
CA TYR A 54 -10.45 6.48 -13.58
C TYR A 54 -11.51 6.99 -14.56
N ASN A 55 -12.36 6.09 -15.06
CA ASN A 55 -13.42 6.43 -16.00
C ASN A 55 -14.82 6.17 -15.43
N THR A 56 -15.74 7.08 -15.72
CA THR A 56 -17.16 6.96 -15.34
C THR A 56 -18.10 7.04 -16.54
N GLY A 57 -19.33 6.56 -16.37
CA GLY A 57 -20.44 6.65 -17.33
C GLY A 57 -21.16 5.33 -17.56
N ALA A 58 -22.38 5.37 -18.13
CA ALA A 58 -23.26 4.20 -18.23
C ALA A 58 -22.74 3.01 -19.07
N PHE A 59 -21.62 3.18 -19.78
CA PHE A 59 -21.01 2.16 -20.64
C PHE A 59 -19.55 1.83 -20.26
N THR A 60 -19.03 2.36 -19.14
CA THR A 60 -17.69 2.01 -18.68
C THR A 60 -17.73 0.65 -17.99
N THR A 61 -16.85 -0.26 -18.39
CA THR A 61 -16.68 -1.59 -17.78
C THR A 61 -15.43 -1.70 -16.92
N GLY A 62 -14.57 -0.68 -16.95
CA GLY A 62 -13.34 -0.63 -16.18
C GLY A 62 -13.62 -0.59 -14.68
N ARG A 63 -12.67 -1.13 -13.91
CA ARG A 63 -12.77 -1.30 -12.46
C ARG A 63 -11.50 -0.80 -11.80
N ASP A 64 -11.69 -0.19 -10.64
CA ASP A 64 -10.62 0.25 -9.76
C ASP A 64 -10.17 -0.89 -8.85
N TRP A 65 -8.93 -1.30 -9.04
CA TRP A 65 -8.26 -2.36 -8.31
C TRP A 65 -7.14 -1.77 -7.46
N TRP A 66 -7.09 -2.15 -6.19
CA TRP A 66 -6.19 -1.58 -5.20
C TRP A 66 -5.42 -2.69 -4.48
N THR A 67 -4.15 -2.44 -4.19
CA THR A 67 -3.43 -3.23 -3.19
C THR A 67 -2.64 -2.30 -2.28
N VAL A 68 -2.62 -2.64 -1.00
CA VAL A 68 -1.78 -1.97 0.00
C VAL A 68 -0.93 -3.01 0.71
N THR A 69 0.35 -2.71 0.88
CA THR A 69 1.31 -3.58 1.56
C THR A 69 2.13 -2.78 2.56
N TRP A 70 2.55 -3.42 3.65
CA TRP A 70 3.44 -2.82 4.64
C TRP A 70 4.21 -3.90 5.38
N TYR A 71 5.16 -3.49 6.20
CA TYR A 71 5.99 -4.38 6.99
C TYR A 71 5.87 -4.04 8.48
N SER A 72 6.13 -5.05 9.32
CA SER A 72 6.38 -4.84 10.75
C SER A 72 7.62 -3.95 10.93
N PRO A 73 7.73 -3.20 12.04
CA PRO A 73 8.89 -2.37 12.33
C PRO A 73 10.25 -3.08 12.27
N ASP A 74 10.30 -4.37 12.55
CA ASP A 74 11.51 -5.19 12.50
C ASP A 74 11.77 -5.83 11.13
N MET A 75 10.94 -5.52 10.13
CA MET A 75 10.98 -6.06 8.76
C MET A 75 10.79 -7.57 8.64
N ARG A 76 10.38 -8.26 9.72
CA ARG A 76 10.25 -9.74 9.74
C ARG A 76 8.92 -10.25 9.23
N THR A 77 7.90 -9.40 9.23
CA THR A 77 6.57 -9.76 8.73
C THR A 77 6.16 -8.76 7.68
N ARG A 78 5.75 -9.27 6.52
CA ARG A 78 5.09 -8.49 5.47
C ARG A 78 3.60 -8.72 5.57
N TYR A 79 2.84 -7.64 5.42
CA TYR A 79 1.38 -7.62 5.43
C TYR A 79 0.88 -7.05 4.13
N TYR A 80 -0.30 -7.51 3.70
CA TYR A 80 -0.92 -7.04 2.47
C TYR A 80 -2.45 -7.15 2.53
N SER A 81 -3.11 -6.27 1.77
CA SER A 81 -4.55 -6.39 1.52
C SER A 81 -4.83 -7.66 0.74
N ASP A 82 -5.75 -8.47 1.25
CA ASP A 82 -5.97 -9.77 0.67
C ASP A 82 -7.45 -10.17 0.63
N PRO A 83 -8.15 -9.93 -0.48
CA PRO A 83 -9.54 -10.34 -0.61
C PRO A 83 -9.71 -11.86 -0.82
N GLU A 84 -8.73 -12.60 -1.38
CA GLU A 84 -8.90 -14.05 -1.67
C GLU A 84 -7.61 -14.92 -1.65
N ASN A 85 -6.52 -14.49 -1.03
CA ASN A 85 -5.22 -15.20 -0.90
C ASN A 85 -4.57 -15.61 -2.24
N PHE A 86 -4.11 -14.64 -3.04
CA PHE A 86 -3.55 -14.89 -4.37
C PHE A 86 -2.02 -15.00 -4.41
N ARG A 87 -1.51 -16.07 -5.06
CA ARG A 87 -0.08 -16.37 -5.14
C ARG A 87 0.72 -15.40 -6.01
N ASP A 88 0.15 -14.87 -7.09
CA ASP A 88 0.89 -14.01 -8.03
C ASP A 88 1.36 -12.70 -7.37
N ILE A 89 0.56 -12.14 -6.45
CA ILE A 89 0.95 -10.97 -5.64
C ILE A 89 2.11 -11.33 -4.72
N ILE A 90 2.08 -12.51 -4.11
CA ILE A 90 3.13 -13.01 -3.24
C ILE A 90 4.44 -13.15 -4.03
N ASP A 91 4.41 -13.81 -5.19
CA ASP A 91 5.58 -13.98 -6.05
C ASP A 91 6.17 -12.62 -6.49
N ALA A 92 5.32 -11.63 -6.79
CA ALA A 92 5.77 -10.28 -7.10
C ALA A 92 6.52 -9.66 -5.91
N MET A 93 5.99 -9.76 -4.69
CA MET A 93 6.64 -9.22 -3.50
C MET A 93 7.91 -10.02 -3.09
N GLU A 94 7.98 -11.32 -3.35
CA GLU A 94 9.17 -12.15 -3.15
C GLU A 94 10.34 -11.73 -4.06
N SER A 95 10.09 -10.97 -5.13
CA SER A 95 11.15 -10.43 -6.00
C SER A 95 11.97 -9.28 -5.39
N VAL A 96 11.53 -8.72 -4.26
CA VAL A 96 12.25 -7.64 -3.58
C VAL A 96 13.60 -8.15 -3.07
N ALA A 97 14.67 -7.43 -3.42
CA ALA A 97 16.04 -7.87 -3.15
C ALA A 97 16.30 -8.17 -1.65
N PRO A 98 16.74 -9.38 -1.27
CA PRO A 98 16.98 -9.75 0.12
C PRO A 98 18.00 -8.84 0.83
N SER A 99 19.02 -8.37 0.11
CA SER A 99 20.03 -7.46 0.67
C SER A 99 19.44 -6.11 1.11
N LEU A 100 18.42 -5.61 0.41
CA LEU A 100 17.70 -4.39 0.77
C LEU A 100 16.86 -4.62 2.04
N LEU A 101 16.14 -5.75 2.11
CA LEU A 101 15.35 -6.14 3.28
C LEU A 101 16.23 -6.27 4.53
N LYS A 102 17.40 -6.91 4.42
CA LYS A 102 18.37 -7.03 5.53
C LYS A 102 18.93 -5.68 5.99
N LYS A 103 19.26 -4.79 5.05
CA LYS A 103 19.71 -3.42 5.36
C LYS A 103 18.63 -2.66 6.12
N ALA A 104 17.37 -2.76 5.68
CA ALA A 104 16.24 -2.15 6.34
C ALA A 104 16.04 -2.71 7.76
N ALA A 105 16.03 -4.04 7.91
CA ALA A 105 15.90 -4.70 9.21
C ALA A 105 16.96 -4.24 10.22
N THR A 106 18.21 -4.14 9.77
CA THR A 106 19.33 -3.66 10.60
C THR A 106 19.16 -2.20 11.00
N THR A 107 18.70 -1.36 10.07
CA THR A 107 18.56 0.10 10.29
C THR A 107 17.35 0.43 11.17
N LEU A 108 16.27 -0.35 11.03
CA LEU A 108 15.02 -0.19 11.77
C LEU A 108 15.02 -0.93 13.12
N ALA A 109 16.08 -1.69 13.42
CA ALA A 109 16.25 -2.37 14.70
C ALA A 109 16.15 -1.36 15.86
N GLY A 110 15.16 -1.56 16.74
CA GLY A 110 14.90 -0.64 17.85
C GLY A 110 14.32 0.70 17.42
N LEU A 111 13.54 0.74 16.33
CA LEU A 111 12.89 1.94 15.76
C LEU A 111 12.31 2.89 16.83
N SER A 112 11.65 2.36 17.86
CA SER A 112 11.05 3.14 18.95
C SER A 112 12.04 3.99 19.76
N SER A 113 13.34 3.72 19.65
CA SER A 113 14.42 4.45 20.32
C SER A 113 15.17 5.43 19.40
N LEU A 114 14.91 5.38 18.09
CA LEU A 114 15.61 6.21 17.12
C LEU A 114 15.16 7.67 17.23
N THR A 115 16.14 8.58 17.18
CA THR A 115 15.89 10.02 17.16
C THR A 115 16.83 10.71 16.17
N GLY A 116 16.46 11.93 15.76
CA GLY A 116 17.30 12.78 14.91
C GLY A 116 17.78 12.06 13.63
N PRO A 117 19.08 12.04 13.34
CA PRO A 117 19.62 11.41 12.13
C PRO A 117 19.27 9.93 11.97
N GLY A 118 19.16 9.17 13.08
CA GLY A 118 18.81 7.75 13.02
C GLY A 118 17.40 7.52 12.48
N LEU A 119 16.43 8.34 12.93
CA LEU A 119 15.06 8.29 12.45
C LEU A 119 14.95 8.71 10.97
N ILE A 120 15.76 9.68 10.54
CA ILE A 120 15.83 10.08 9.12
C ILE A 120 16.32 8.92 8.26
N ALA A 121 17.40 8.23 8.66
CA ALA A 121 17.93 7.08 7.94
C ALA A 121 16.90 5.92 7.87
N ALA A 122 16.20 5.66 8.98
CA ALA A 122 15.12 4.68 9.06
C ALA A 122 13.98 4.98 8.07
N ARG A 123 13.49 6.22 8.02
CA ARG A 123 12.43 6.62 7.07
C ARG A 123 12.88 6.47 5.62
N LEU A 124 14.13 6.82 5.30
CA LEU A 124 14.68 6.67 3.95
C LEU A 124 14.78 5.21 3.51
N VAL A 125 15.41 4.34 4.32
CA VAL A 125 15.56 2.93 3.94
C VAL A 125 14.21 2.20 3.87
N ALA A 126 13.26 2.56 4.73
CA ALA A 126 11.91 2.01 4.65
C ALA A 126 11.19 2.47 3.36
N LYS A 127 11.37 3.74 2.93
CA LYS A 127 10.84 4.22 1.64
C LYS A 127 11.51 3.54 0.45
N GLU A 128 12.80 3.18 0.54
CA GLU A 128 13.49 2.36 -0.49
C GLU A 128 12.84 0.97 -0.63
N VAL A 129 12.55 0.28 0.49
CA VAL A 129 11.84 -1.02 0.45
C VAL A 129 10.43 -0.87 -0.11
N ALA A 130 9.72 0.18 0.31
CA ALA A 130 8.37 0.46 -0.17
C ALA A 130 8.35 0.71 -1.69
N ALA A 131 9.35 1.43 -2.21
CA ALA A 131 9.49 1.68 -3.64
C ALA A 131 9.75 0.36 -4.39
N ALA A 132 10.69 -0.47 -3.92
CA ALA A 132 10.96 -1.76 -4.55
C ALA A 132 9.75 -2.70 -4.53
N THR A 133 9.02 -2.74 -3.41
CA THR A 133 7.79 -3.54 -3.26
C THR A 133 6.70 -3.02 -4.20
N SER A 134 6.52 -1.69 -4.25
CA SER A 134 5.56 -1.05 -5.12
C SER A 134 5.85 -1.31 -6.60
N ASP A 135 7.11 -1.15 -7.03
CA ASP A 135 7.53 -1.39 -8.40
C ASP A 135 7.24 -2.83 -8.82
N ALA A 136 7.47 -3.81 -7.94
CA ALA A 136 7.15 -5.20 -8.24
C ALA A 136 5.64 -5.43 -8.45
N LEU A 137 4.79 -4.85 -7.59
CA LEU A 137 3.33 -4.95 -7.69
C LEU A 137 2.75 -4.18 -8.89
N PHE A 138 3.30 -3.00 -9.16
CA PHE A 138 2.92 -2.13 -10.26
C PHE A 138 3.23 -2.78 -11.62
N ASN A 139 4.39 -3.43 -11.72
CA ASN A 139 4.83 -4.13 -12.92
C ASN A 139 4.21 -5.53 -13.09
N SER A 140 3.49 -6.05 -12.09
CA SER A 140 2.64 -7.22 -12.28
C SER A 140 1.51 -6.88 -13.26
N GLU A 141 1.22 -7.73 -14.24
CA GLU A 141 0.12 -7.48 -15.18
C GLU A 141 -1.25 -7.85 -14.58
N SER A 142 -1.29 -8.76 -13.61
CA SER A 142 -2.55 -9.17 -13.00
C SER A 142 -3.08 -8.14 -11.98
N THR A 143 -4.40 -8.12 -11.85
CA THR A 143 -5.14 -7.51 -10.73
C THR A 143 -5.78 -8.57 -9.83
N ASP A 144 -5.50 -9.85 -10.09
CA ASP A 144 -5.94 -10.94 -9.22
C ASP A 144 -5.30 -10.76 -7.84
N GLY A 145 -6.16 -10.69 -6.83
CA GLY A 145 -5.80 -10.39 -5.43
C GLY A 145 -5.75 -8.91 -5.08
N PHE A 146 -6.00 -8.03 -6.03
CA PHE A 146 -6.25 -6.64 -5.70
C PHE A 146 -7.69 -6.52 -5.17
N LYS A 147 -7.89 -5.66 -4.19
CA LYS A 147 -9.20 -5.29 -3.70
C LYS A 147 -9.89 -4.37 -4.69
N GLN A 148 -11.09 -4.73 -5.13
CA GLN A 148 -11.94 -3.80 -5.87
C GLN A 148 -12.55 -2.74 -4.94
N HIS A 149 -12.38 -1.46 -5.29
CA HIS A 149 -13.11 -0.33 -4.68
C HIS A 149 -13.37 0.72 -5.76
N ILE A 150 -14.59 0.74 -6.30
CA ILE A 150 -14.96 1.52 -7.48
C ILE A 150 -15.11 3.00 -7.14
N LEU A 151 -14.37 3.85 -7.87
CA LEU A 151 -14.50 5.29 -7.79
C LEU A 151 -15.63 5.79 -8.71
N ARG A 152 -16.36 6.80 -8.25
CA ARG A 152 -17.51 7.38 -8.96
C ARG A 152 -17.36 8.87 -9.11
N SER A 153 -18.32 9.50 -9.79
CA SER A 153 -18.35 10.95 -9.99
C SER A 153 -18.26 11.76 -8.70
N GLU A 154 -18.75 11.21 -7.60
CA GLU A 154 -18.75 11.81 -6.27
C GLU A 154 -17.34 11.87 -5.64
N ASP A 155 -16.40 11.09 -6.15
CA ASP A 155 -15.02 10.98 -5.65
C ASP A 155 -14.05 11.88 -6.42
N GLU A 156 -14.52 12.61 -7.43
CA GLU A 156 -13.70 13.54 -8.21
C GLU A 156 -13.05 14.59 -7.31
N ASP A 157 -11.73 14.72 -7.44
CA ASP A 157 -10.87 15.64 -6.66
C ASP A 157 -10.94 15.44 -5.13
N ALA A 158 -11.55 14.35 -4.66
CA ALA A 158 -11.69 14.01 -3.26
C ALA A 158 -10.66 12.97 -2.82
N LEU A 159 -10.39 12.92 -1.51
CA LEU A 159 -9.53 11.91 -0.91
C LEU A 159 -10.28 10.61 -0.67
N THR A 160 -9.78 9.54 -1.26
CA THR A 160 -10.04 8.16 -0.85
C THR A 160 -9.05 7.78 0.24
N GLU A 161 -9.55 7.55 1.45
CA GLU A 161 -8.70 7.16 2.59
C GLU A 161 -8.68 5.63 2.73
N ILE A 162 -7.49 5.03 2.61
CA ILE A 162 -7.26 3.60 2.87
C ILE A 162 -6.79 3.44 4.32
N VAL A 163 -7.66 2.96 5.20
CA VAL A 163 -7.39 2.83 6.63
C VAL A 163 -6.99 1.39 6.94
N ILE A 164 -5.79 1.20 7.46
CA ILE A 164 -5.33 -0.09 7.99
C ILE A 164 -5.70 -0.14 9.48
N ASN A 165 -6.61 -1.03 9.86
CA ASN A 165 -7.17 -1.12 11.20
C ASN A 165 -6.36 -2.08 12.11
N ASP A 166 -6.62 -2.03 13.42
CA ASP A 166 -5.99 -2.90 14.43
C ASP A 166 -6.63 -4.30 14.54
N ASP A 167 -7.73 -4.54 13.83
CA ASP A 167 -8.50 -5.79 13.81
C ASP A 167 -8.24 -6.68 12.58
N ASN A 168 -7.11 -6.47 11.90
CA ASN A 168 -6.71 -7.14 10.65
C ASN A 168 -7.69 -6.91 9.49
N THR A 169 -8.33 -5.75 9.45
CA THR A 169 -9.10 -5.27 8.31
C THR A 169 -8.50 -4.02 7.68
N ILE A 170 -8.87 -3.76 6.43
CA ILE A 170 -8.56 -2.52 5.72
C ILE A 170 -9.86 -1.95 5.18
N THR A 171 -10.14 -0.69 5.50
CA THR A 171 -11.31 0.04 5.00
C THR A 171 -10.90 1.05 3.94
N PHE A 172 -11.49 0.95 2.76
CA PHE A 172 -11.40 1.95 1.69
C PHE A 172 -12.59 2.89 1.83
N LYS A 173 -12.33 4.17 2.10
CA LYS A 173 -13.36 5.19 2.33
C LYS A 173 -13.32 6.22 1.22
N SER A 174 -14.42 6.40 0.51
CA SER A 174 -14.60 7.45 -0.50
C SER A 174 -15.97 8.12 -0.34
N ASN A 175 -16.21 9.23 -1.04
CA ASN A 175 -17.50 9.93 -0.97
C ASN A 175 -18.64 9.06 -1.51
N SER A 176 -18.34 8.18 -2.46
CA SER A 176 -19.32 7.29 -3.09
C SER A 176 -19.63 6.03 -2.28
N GLY A 177 -18.83 5.74 -1.25
CA GLY A 177 -19.10 4.71 -0.26
C GLY A 177 -17.84 4.04 0.28
N ASP A 178 -18.05 3.10 1.21
CA ASP A 178 -16.97 2.37 1.85
C ASP A 178 -16.92 0.92 1.33
N SER A 179 -15.72 0.33 1.29
CA SER A 179 -15.55 -1.11 1.14
C SER A 179 -14.45 -1.64 2.05
N GLU A 180 -14.49 -2.93 2.36
CA GLU A 180 -13.59 -3.55 3.32
C GLU A 180 -12.94 -4.82 2.75
N THR A 181 -11.73 -5.12 3.23
CA THR A 181 -11.03 -6.38 2.98
C THR A 181 -10.23 -6.80 4.22
N VAL A 182 -9.78 -8.05 4.24
CA VAL A 182 -8.92 -8.57 5.32
C VAL A 182 -7.43 -8.37 4.99
N VAL A 183 -6.61 -8.56 6.02
CA VAL A 183 -5.16 -8.56 5.95
C VAL A 183 -4.64 -9.99 5.98
N SER A 184 -3.74 -10.31 5.06
CA SER A 184 -2.88 -11.49 5.14
C SER A 184 -1.44 -11.09 5.44
N GLN A 185 -0.65 -12.05 5.91
CA GLN A 185 0.72 -11.82 6.31
C GLN A 185 1.63 -13.00 5.93
N GLU A 186 2.92 -12.72 5.82
CA GLU A 186 3.97 -13.72 5.61
C GLU A 186 5.26 -13.33 6.30
N ASP A 187 6.05 -14.34 6.66
CA ASP A 187 7.37 -14.14 7.24
C ASP A 187 8.36 -13.77 6.14
N VAL A 188 9.20 -12.78 6.42
CA VAL A 188 10.27 -12.34 5.54
C VAL A 188 11.55 -13.05 5.96
N ASP A 189 12.10 -13.87 5.07
CA ASP A 189 13.38 -14.53 5.31
C ASP A 189 14.53 -13.51 5.18
N LEU A 190 15.27 -13.34 6.28
CA LEU A 190 16.42 -12.45 6.38
C LEU A 190 17.74 -13.22 6.52
N GLU A 191 17.76 -14.55 6.36
CA GLU A 191 18.92 -15.42 6.65
C GLU A 191 19.81 -15.77 5.44
N GLU A 192 19.48 -15.40 4.19
CA GLU A 192 20.33 -15.68 3.00
C GLU A 192 21.49 -14.72 2.69
#